data_AF-A0A517JRI2-F1
#
_entry.id   AF-A0A517JRI2-F1
#
_cell.length_a   1.000
_cell.length_b   1.000
_cell.length_c   1.000
_cell.angle_alpha   90.00
_cell.angle_beta   90.00
_cell.angle_gamma   90.00
#
_symmetry.space_group_name_H-M   'P 1'
#
loop_
_entity.id
_entity.type
_entity.pdbx_description
1 polymer ?
#
loop_
_entity_poly.entity_id
_entity_poly.type
_entity_poly.pdbx_seq_one_letter_code
_entity_poly.pdbx_strand_id
1 'polypeptide(L)'
;KGMVLYMNRNTKTTTGKYIVSETLHDEDGRPKSKDKEYPVKMVDNKIIPTKDIKDEKIKKEIENFKFFVQYGDFKDLSKYKDGDISYNPEVPSYSAQYQLTNDDYNVKQLRKRYDIPTNNALKLLLKGTGNLKGSSVGYKKIEFTFLENKNENIYFTDSLHLEPSEDK
;
A
#
# COMPACT_ATOMS: atom_id res chain seq x y z
N LYS A 1 6.38 7.19 1.92
CA LYS A 1 5.98 7.68 0.58
C LYS A 1 4.92 6.75 0.00
N GLY A 2 3.92 7.25 -0.74
CA GLY A 2 2.88 6.41 -1.36
C GLY A 2 2.02 7.21 -2.34
N MET A 3 1.10 6.54 -3.03
CA MET A 3 0.14 7.19 -3.92
C MET A 3 -1.25 6.61 -3.69
N VAL A 4 -2.28 7.44 -3.81
CA VAL A 4 -3.68 7.04 -3.87
C VAL A 4 -4.31 7.56 -5.15
N LEU A 5 -5.10 6.73 -5.82
CA LEU A 5 -5.93 7.11 -6.97
C LEU A 5 -7.39 6.79 -6.69
N TYR A 6 -8.26 7.72 -7.05
CA TYR A 6 -9.71 7.61 -7.03
C TYR A 6 -10.18 7.43 -8.47
N MET A 7 -10.54 6.20 -8.84
CA MET A 7 -10.99 5.85 -10.19
C MET A 7 -12.51 5.89 -10.27
N ASN A 8 -13.07 7.02 -10.73
CA ASN A 8 -14.51 7.18 -10.84
C ASN A 8 -15.01 6.51 -12.13
N ARG A 9 -15.76 5.41 -11.97
CA ARG A 9 -16.33 4.62 -13.08
C ARG A 9 -17.45 5.35 -13.82
N ASN A 10 -18.16 6.26 -13.16
CA ASN A 10 -19.27 7.03 -13.74
C ASN A 10 -18.75 8.13 -14.68
N THR A 11 -17.78 8.91 -14.22
CA THR A 11 -17.19 10.02 -15.01
C THR A 11 -16.05 9.57 -15.92
N LYS A 12 -15.56 8.33 -15.76
CA LYS A 12 -14.36 7.81 -16.43
C LYS A 12 -13.12 8.68 -16.20
N THR A 13 -13.03 9.31 -15.02
CA THR A 13 -11.88 10.14 -14.63
C THR A 13 -11.16 9.51 -13.45
N THR A 14 -9.84 9.63 -13.43
CA THR A 14 -9.00 9.20 -12.31
C THR A 14 -8.17 10.36 -11.80
N THR A 15 -8.37 10.72 -10.54
CA THR A 15 -7.62 11.75 -9.81
C THR A 15 -6.95 11.12 -8.60
N GLY A 16 -6.03 11.83 -7.96
CA GLY A 16 -5.40 11.33 -6.75
C GLY A 16 -4.28 12.22 -6.26
N LYS A 17 -3.45 11.65 -5.40
CA LYS A 17 -2.30 12.33 -4.83
C LYS A 17 -1.14 11.38 -4.55
N TYR A 18 0.06 11.87 -4.77
CA TYR A 18 1.29 11.29 -4.26
C TYR A 18 1.63 11.95 -2.91
N ILE A 19 2.01 11.15 -1.92
CA ILE A 19 2.20 11.58 -0.53
C ILE A 19 3.62 11.24 -0.08
N VAL A 20 4.32 12.25 0.41
CA VAL A 20 5.61 12.11 1.10
C VAL A 20 5.39 12.52 2.55
N SER A 21 5.41 11.53 3.44
CA SER A 21 5.30 11.72 4.88
C SER A 21 6.66 11.51 5.52
N GLU A 22 7.07 12.46 6.35
CA GLU A 22 8.23 12.36 7.23
C GLU A 22 7.75 12.41 8.68
N THR A 23 8.05 11.38 9.47
CA THR A 23 7.82 11.41 10.92
C THR A 23 9.07 11.93 11.59
N LEU A 24 8.94 13.09 12.24
CA LEU A 24 9.98 13.74 13.03
C LEU A 24 9.61 13.61 14.52
N HIS A 25 10.58 13.84 15.41
CA HIS A 25 10.30 13.98 16.83
C HIS A 25 10.60 15.42 17.25
N ASP A 26 9.71 16.02 18.05
CA ASP A 26 10.02 17.32 18.67
C ASP A 26 10.99 17.17 19.85
N GLU A 27 11.35 18.30 20.48
CA GLU A 27 12.29 18.35 21.60
C GLU A 27 11.83 17.49 22.81
N ASP A 28 10.52 17.27 22.94
CA ASP A 28 9.91 16.41 23.97
C ASP A 28 9.82 14.93 23.54
N GLY A 29 10.37 14.59 22.36
CA GLY A 29 10.32 13.24 21.78
C GLY A 29 8.96 12.86 21.19
N ARG A 30 8.01 13.78 21.06
CA ARG A 30 6.67 13.49 20.51
C ARG A 30 6.72 13.43 18.98
N PRO A 31 6.08 12.43 18.35
CA PRO A 31 6.09 12.32 16.90
C PRO A 31 5.28 13.46 16.26
N LYS A 32 5.88 14.13 15.28
CA LYS A 32 5.27 15.11 14.37
C LYS A 32 5.42 14.63 12.94
N SER A 33 4.30 14.39 12.27
CA SER A 33 4.29 14.05 10.85
C SER A 33 4.25 15.31 10.00
N LYS A 34 5.14 15.39 9.02
CA LYS A 34 5.12 16.41 7.98
C LYS A 34 4.77 15.75 6.65
N ASP A 35 3.54 15.99 6.19
CA ASP A 35 3.03 15.44 4.95
C ASP A 35 3.13 16.48 3.83
N LYS A 36 3.67 16.06 2.69
CA LYS A 36 3.62 16.80 1.42
C LYS A 36 2.81 16.01 0.43
N GLU A 37 1.80 16.65 -0.14
CA GLU A 37 0.91 16.04 -1.13
C GLU A 37 1.09 16.69 -2.50
N TYR A 38 1.14 15.86 -3.54
CA TYR A 38 1.26 16.28 -4.92
C TYR A 38 0.05 15.75 -5.69
N PRO A 39 -0.88 16.62 -6.13
CA PRO A 39 -2.07 16.17 -6.83
C PRO A 39 -1.71 15.63 -8.21
N VAL A 40 -2.35 14.53 -8.58
CA VAL A 40 -2.11 13.81 -9.84
C VAL A 40 -3.44 13.42 -10.51
N LYS A 41 -3.36 13.16 -11.81
CA LYS A 41 -4.42 12.47 -12.56
C LYS A 41 -3.82 11.30 -13.32
N MET A 42 -4.65 10.31 -13.67
CA MET A 42 -4.25 9.21 -14.54
C MET A 42 -4.98 9.30 -15.88
N VAL A 43 -4.22 9.28 -16.97
CA VAL A 43 -4.72 9.29 -18.35
C VAL A 43 -3.94 8.27 -19.15
N ASP A 44 -4.61 7.37 -19.87
CA ASP A 44 -3.99 6.32 -20.68
C ASP A 44 -2.89 5.53 -19.93
N ASN A 45 -3.20 5.14 -18.68
CA ASN A 45 -2.29 4.42 -17.77
C ASN A 45 -0.98 5.17 -17.42
N LYS A 46 -0.96 6.49 -17.63
CA LYS A 46 0.14 7.39 -17.25
C LYS A 46 -0.31 8.31 -16.13
N ILE A 47 0.55 8.50 -15.13
CA ILE A 47 0.32 9.39 -14.00
C ILE A 47 0.92 10.75 -14.34
N ILE A 48 0.11 11.81 -14.21
CA ILE A 48 0.45 13.17 -14.61
C ILE A 48 0.23 14.09 -13.40
N PRO A 49 1.26 14.79 -12.90
CA PRO A 49 1.09 15.87 -11.92
C PRO A 49 0.13 16.94 -12.43
N THR A 50 -0.79 17.41 -11.59
CA THR A 50 -1.73 18.49 -11.96
C THR A 50 -1.27 19.87 -11.49
N LYS A 51 -0.15 19.95 -10.77
CA LYS A 51 0.51 21.18 -10.32
C LYS A 51 2.00 21.09 -10.64
N ASP A 52 2.63 22.25 -10.80
CA ASP A 52 4.08 22.33 -11.01
C ASP A 52 4.84 21.80 -9.80
N ILE A 53 5.83 20.94 -10.06
CA ILE A 53 6.71 20.34 -9.06
C ILE A 53 8.13 20.82 -9.36
N LYS A 54 8.69 21.64 -8.46
CA LYS A 54 10.05 22.17 -8.59
C LYS A 54 11.14 21.10 -8.42
N ASP A 55 10.83 20.07 -7.64
CA ASP A 55 11.75 18.95 -7.40
C ASP A 55 11.63 17.91 -8.53
N GLU A 56 12.60 17.92 -9.43
CA GLU A 56 12.66 17.00 -10.57
C GLU A 56 12.76 15.52 -10.16
N LYS A 57 13.30 15.21 -8.98
CA LYS A 57 13.36 13.83 -8.48
C LYS A 57 11.95 13.37 -8.10
N ILE A 58 11.19 14.19 -7.37
CA ILE A 58 9.80 13.89 -7.02
C ILE A 58 8.92 13.78 -8.27
N LYS A 59 9.10 14.69 -9.23
CA LYS A 59 8.36 14.64 -10.50
C LYS A 59 8.59 13.31 -11.23
N LYS A 60 9.85 12.88 -11.37
CA LYS A 60 10.19 11.58 -12.00
C LYS A 60 9.70 10.38 -11.18
N GLU A 61 9.74 10.45 -9.84
CA GLU A 61 9.18 9.40 -8.98
C GLU A 61 7.66 9.25 -9.21
N ILE A 62 6.93 10.35 -9.38
CA ILE A 62 5.48 10.35 -9.66
C ILE A 62 5.17 9.81 -11.06
N GLU A 63 5.85 10.31 -12.10
CA GLU A 63 5.61 9.91 -13.49
C GLU A 63 5.93 8.42 -13.74
N ASN A 64 6.94 7.88 -13.05
CA ASN A 64 7.33 6.47 -13.16
C ASN A 64 6.66 5.57 -12.12
N PHE A 65 5.77 6.10 -11.29
CA PHE A 65 5.14 5.35 -10.22
C PHE A 65 4.34 4.17 -10.79
N LYS A 66 4.45 3.02 -10.11
CA LYS A 66 3.62 1.84 -10.39
C LYS A 66 2.99 1.36 -9.10
N PHE A 67 1.68 1.20 -9.12
CA PHE A 67 0.94 0.55 -8.03
C PHE A 67 1.30 -0.92 -7.97
N PHE A 68 1.27 -1.51 -6.77
CA PHE A 68 1.62 -2.92 -6.59
C PHE A 68 0.69 -3.83 -7.37
N VAL A 69 -0.60 -3.51 -7.47
CA VAL A 69 -1.55 -4.22 -8.34
C VAL A 69 -1.12 -4.29 -9.82
N GLN A 70 -0.23 -3.42 -10.30
CA GLN A 70 0.25 -3.43 -11.70
C GLN A 70 1.42 -4.39 -11.95
N TYR A 71 2.07 -4.92 -10.90
CA TYR A 71 3.25 -5.78 -11.05
C TYR A 71 3.36 -6.94 -10.05
N GLY A 72 2.57 -6.92 -8.98
CA GLY A 72 2.47 -7.98 -8.00
C GLY A 72 1.76 -9.19 -8.58
N ASP A 73 2.24 -10.37 -8.22
CA ASP A 73 1.72 -11.66 -8.66
C ASP A 73 1.73 -12.65 -7.49
N PHE A 74 0.56 -13.17 -7.13
CA PHE A 74 0.41 -14.07 -5.99
C PHE A 74 0.21 -15.50 -6.47
N LYS A 75 0.81 -16.43 -5.72
CA LYS A 75 0.44 -17.84 -5.83
C LYS A 75 -0.93 -18.05 -5.20
N ASP A 76 -1.57 -19.17 -5.52
CA ASP A 76 -2.74 -19.63 -4.77
C ASP A 76 -2.43 -19.64 -3.27
N LEU A 77 -3.38 -19.19 -2.45
CA LEU A 77 -3.17 -19.08 -1.00
C LEU A 77 -2.77 -20.41 -0.35
N SER A 78 -3.25 -21.54 -0.90
CA SER A 78 -2.90 -22.90 -0.48
C SER A 78 -1.43 -23.28 -0.70
N LYS A 79 -0.69 -22.52 -1.52
CA LYS A 79 0.73 -22.75 -1.78
C LYS A 79 1.64 -22.05 -0.76
N TYR A 80 1.10 -21.14 0.06
CA TYR A 80 1.83 -20.59 1.20
C TYR A 80 1.73 -21.57 2.37
N LYS A 81 2.88 -21.91 2.95
CA LYS A 81 2.96 -22.85 4.07
C LYS A 81 2.82 -22.11 5.39
N ASP A 82 2.35 -22.84 6.40
CA ASP A 82 2.37 -22.42 7.81
C ASP A 82 1.70 -21.06 8.05
N GLY A 83 0.54 -20.86 7.40
CA GLY A 83 -0.26 -19.65 7.57
C GLY A 83 -0.90 -19.56 8.94
N ASP A 84 -0.69 -18.44 9.62
CA ASP A 84 -1.39 -18.08 10.85
C ASP A 84 -2.67 -17.33 10.49
N ILE A 85 -3.82 -17.97 10.76
CA ILE A 85 -5.14 -17.49 10.36
C ILE A 85 -5.89 -17.04 11.61
N SER A 86 -6.39 -15.81 11.60
CA SER A 86 -7.20 -15.26 12.69
C SER A 86 -8.57 -14.81 12.19
N TYR A 87 -9.57 -14.92 13.07
CA TYR A 87 -10.92 -14.42 12.85
C TYR A 87 -11.48 -13.85 14.16
N ASN A 88 -11.88 -12.58 14.14
CA ASN A 88 -12.62 -11.94 15.22
C ASN A 88 -14.06 -11.66 14.75
N PRO A 89 -15.06 -12.41 15.25
CA PRO A 89 -16.46 -12.23 14.87
C PRO A 89 -17.11 -10.96 15.44
N GLU A 90 -16.58 -10.35 16.51
CA GLU A 90 -17.16 -9.14 17.12
C GLU A 90 -16.90 -7.90 16.26
N VAL A 91 -15.75 -7.84 15.59
CA VAL A 91 -15.33 -6.75 14.67
C VAL A 91 -15.55 -7.13 13.19
N PRO A 92 -16.24 -8.24 12.92
CA PRO A 92 -16.01 -9.14 11.78
C PRO A 92 -14.69 -8.88 11.00
N SER A 93 -13.56 -9.17 11.63
CA SER A 93 -12.23 -9.05 11.01
C SER A 93 -11.55 -10.40 10.87
N TYR A 94 -10.73 -10.54 9.83
CA TYR A 94 -9.96 -11.74 9.56
C TYR A 94 -8.57 -11.38 9.05
N SER A 95 -7.60 -12.22 9.37
CA SER A 95 -6.26 -12.10 8.80
C SER A 95 -5.65 -13.45 8.47
N ALA A 96 -4.71 -13.44 7.53
CA ALA A 96 -3.83 -14.56 7.27
C ALA A 96 -2.40 -14.02 7.16
N GLN A 97 -1.50 -14.57 7.97
CA GLN A 97 -0.09 -14.18 7.99
C GLN A 97 0.77 -15.36 7.51
N TYR A 98 1.69 -15.08 6.60
CA TYR A 98 2.59 -16.08 6.03
C TYR A 98 4.03 -15.60 6.10
N GLN A 99 4.95 -16.49 6.44
CA GLN A 99 6.38 -16.23 6.31
C GLN A 99 6.78 -16.38 4.84
N LEU A 100 7.42 -15.37 4.27
CA LEU A 100 7.96 -15.39 2.93
C LEU A 100 9.50 -15.45 2.96
N THR A 101 10.07 -15.91 1.85
CA THR A 101 11.51 -15.90 1.60
C THR A 101 11.89 -14.73 0.70
N ASN A 102 13.17 -14.34 0.70
CA ASN A 102 13.69 -13.35 -0.26
C ASN A 102 13.62 -13.80 -1.73
N ASP A 103 13.33 -15.09 -1.96
CA ASP A 103 13.16 -15.64 -3.30
C ASP A 103 11.77 -15.44 -3.89
N ASP A 104 10.79 -15.04 -3.07
CA ASP A 104 9.45 -14.74 -3.53
C ASP A 104 9.46 -13.63 -4.61
N TYR A 105 8.61 -13.80 -5.62
CA TYR A 105 8.55 -12.90 -6.77
C TYR A 105 8.19 -11.46 -6.34
N ASN A 106 7.19 -11.29 -5.47
CA ASN A 106 6.75 -9.96 -5.03
C ASN A 106 7.82 -9.27 -4.20
N VAL A 107 8.53 -10.03 -3.38
CA VAL A 107 9.66 -9.53 -2.59
C VAL A 107 10.76 -8.99 -3.50
N LYS A 108 11.13 -9.75 -4.54
CA LYS A 108 12.10 -9.32 -5.55
C LYS A 108 11.63 -8.05 -6.27
N GLN A 109 10.35 -7.95 -6.63
CA GLN A 109 9.80 -6.75 -7.27
C GLN A 109 9.85 -5.51 -6.37
N LEU A 110 9.56 -5.67 -5.07
CA LEU A 110 9.64 -4.59 -4.09
C LEU A 110 11.08 -4.12 -3.90
N ARG A 111 12.03 -5.04 -3.67
CA ARG A 111 13.47 -4.70 -3.52
C ARG A 111 14.09 -4.08 -4.78
N LYS A 112 13.56 -4.38 -5.97
CA LYS A 112 13.99 -3.74 -7.22
C LYS A 112 13.52 -2.28 -7.34
N ARG A 113 12.39 -1.93 -6.71
CA ARG A 113 11.75 -0.60 -6.83
C ARG A 113 12.05 0.33 -5.66
N TYR A 114 12.29 -0.24 -4.49
CA TYR A 114 12.51 0.48 -3.25
C TYR A 114 13.83 0.05 -2.64
N ASP A 115 14.58 1.01 -2.13
CA ASP A 115 15.76 0.75 -1.32
C ASP A 115 15.31 0.31 0.08
N ILE A 116 15.31 -1.01 0.31
CA ILE A 116 14.83 -1.63 1.55
C ILE A 116 16.06 -2.10 2.33
N PRO A 117 16.47 -1.38 3.41
CA PRO A 117 17.77 -1.56 4.07
C PRO A 117 17.79 -2.74 5.06
N THR A 118 17.20 -3.88 4.68
CA THR A 118 17.21 -5.10 5.50
C THR A 118 17.08 -6.34 4.65
N ASN A 119 17.78 -7.42 5.01
CA ASN A 119 17.71 -8.72 4.34
C ASN A 119 16.86 -9.75 5.10
N ASN A 120 16.16 -9.31 6.16
CA ASN A 120 15.42 -10.19 7.06
C ASN A 120 14.31 -10.98 6.36
N ALA A 121 13.95 -12.11 6.98
CA ALA A 121 12.79 -12.89 6.61
C ALA A 121 11.52 -12.05 6.83
N LEU A 122 10.65 -11.99 5.82
CA LEU A 122 9.54 -11.06 5.79
C LEU A 122 8.19 -11.76 5.90
N LYS A 123 7.20 -11.06 6.43
CA LYS A 123 5.84 -11.57 6.61
C LYS A 123 4.91 -10.94 5.56
N LEU A 124 4.10 -11.76 4.92
CA LEU A 124 2.92 -11.32 4.17
C LEU A 124 1.71 -11.38 5.09
N LEU A 125 1.03 -10.27 5.24
CA LEU A 125 -0.16 -10.15 6.07
C LEU A 125 -1.33 -9.69 5.22
N LEU A 126 -2.32 -10.57 5.08
CA LEU A 126 -3.59 -10.30 4.43
C LEU A 126 -4.59 -9.93 5.53
N LYS A 127 -5.17 -8.73 5.47
CA LYS A 127 -6.15 -8.23 6.42
C LYS A 127 -7.47 -7.97 5.70
N GLY A 128 -8.57 -8.40 6.32
CA GLY A 128 -9.91 -8.15 5.82
C GLY A 128 -10.88 -7.81 6.94
N THR A 129 -11.88 -7.01 6.62
CA THR A 129 -13.02 -6.72 7.49
C THR A 129 -14.34 -6.90 6.74
N GLY A 130 -15.43 -6.96 7.51
CA GLY A 130 -16.78 -7.14 6.99
C GLY A 130 -17.13 -8.60 6.76
N ASN A 131 -18.30 -8.83 6.17
CA ASN A 131 -18.79 -10.19 5.92
C ASN A 131 -17.83 -10.94 4.98
N LEU A 132 -17.38 -12.13 5.40
CA LEU A 132 -16.55 -13.05 4.60
C LEU A 132 -17.15 -13.35 3.22
N LYS A 133 -18.49 -13.36 3.11
CA LYS A 133 -19.22 -13.55 1.85
C LYS A 133 -19.22 -12.32 0.93
N GLY A 134 -18.64 -11.20 1.34
CA GLY A 134 -18.40 -10.02 0.50
C GLY A 134 -19.54 -9.00 0.47
N SER A 135 -20.01 -8.54 1.63
CA SER A 135 -20.84 -7.32 1.68
C SER A 135 -19.97 -6.09 1.37
N SER A 136 -20.50 -5.15 0.60
CA SER A 136 -19.83 -3.95 0.04
C SER A 136 -19.16 -3.01 1.05
N VAL A 137 -19.29 -3.26 2.36
CA VAL A 137 -18.73 -2.45 3.45
C VAL A 137 -17.66 -3.28 4.14
N GLY A 138 -16.43 -3.25 3.62
CA GLY A 138 -15.29 -3.96 4.18
C GLY A 138 -14.02 -3.64 3.40
N TYR A 139 -12.88 -3.58 4.07
CA TYR A 139 -11.59 -3.32 3.43
C TYR A 139 -10.75 -4.60 3.38
N LYS A 140 -10.04 -4.79 2.27
CA LYS A 140 -9.00 -5.80 2.08
C LYS A 140 -7.65 -5.14 1.84
N LYS A 141 -6.72 -5.33 2.77
CA LYS A 141 -5.39 -4.73 2.73
C LYS A 141 -4.34 -5.84 2.73
N ILE A 142 -3.28 -5.64 1.98
CA ILE A 142 -2.07 -6.47 2.06
C ILE A 142 -0.92 -5.67 2.66
N GLU A 143 -0.05 -6.35 3.38
CA GLU A 143 1.09 -5.76 4.06
C GLU A 143 2.28 -6.71 3.98
N PHE A 144 3.42 -6.22 3.50
CA PHE A 144 4.71 -6.90 3.55
C PHE A 144 5.52 -6.27 4.67
N THR A 145 5.76 -7.01 5.75
CA THR A 145 6.53 -6.54 6.90
C THR A 145 7.95 -7.09 6.81
N PHE A 146 8.93 -6.21 6.59
CA PHE A 146 10.35 -6.55 6.49
C PHE A 146 11.06 -6.47 7.84
N LEU A 147 10.64 -5.53 8.67
CA LEU A 147 11.14 -5.35 10.03
C LEU A 147 10.02 -4.73 10.87
N GLU A 148 9.80 -5.28 12.05
CA GLU A 148 8.86 -4.73 13.03
C GLU A 148 9.47 -4.94 14.41
N ASN A 149 9.86 -3.85 15.06
CA ASN A 149 10.32 -3.83 16.44
C ASN A 149 9.97 -2.47 17.08
N LYS A 150 10.29 -2.29 18.37
CA LYS A 150 9.93 -1.08 19.11
C LYS A 150 10.50 0.22 18.54
N ASN A 151 11.63 0.14 17.85
CA ASN A 151 12.39 1.31 17.39
C ASN A 151 12.30 1.51 15.87
N GLU A 152 12.10 0.44 15.10
CA GLU A 152 12.19 0.45 13.65
C GLU A 152 11.10 -0.43 13.03
N ASN A 153 10.40 0.15 12.06
CA ASN A 153 9.34 -0.51 11.31
C ASN A 153 9.55 -0.26 9.82
N ILE A 154 9.77 -1.33 9.06
CA ILE A 154 9.93 -1.30 7.61
C ILE A 154 8.87 -2.20 7.02
N TYR A 155 7.90 -1.60 6.33
CA TYR A 155 6.79 -2.33 5.74
C TYR A 155 6.30 -1.66 4.46
N PHE A 156 5.64 -2.45 3.62
CA PHE A 156 4.96 -2.01 2.41
C PHE A 156 3.48 -2.39 2.50
N THR A 157 2.57 -1.53 2.04
CA THR A 157 1.13 -1.81 2.06
C THR A 157 0.50 -1.48 0.74
N ASP A 158 -0.51 -2.25 0.36
CA ASP A 158 -1.35 -1.99 -0.80
C ASP A 158 -2.80 -2.36 -0.49
N SER A 159 -3.74 -1.65 -1.12
CA SER A 159 -5.15 -1.96 -1.03
C SER A 159 -5.89 -1.49 -2.27
N LEU A 160 -6.95 -2.21 -2.62
CA LEU A 160 -7.85 -1.90 -3.72
C LEU A 160 -9.28 -2.17 -3.28
N HIS A 161 -10.11 -1.13 -3.31
CA HIS A 161 -11.49 -1.19 -2.87
C HIS A 161 -12.42 -0.61 -3.92
N LEU A 162 -13.62 -1.17 -4.00
CA LEU A 162 -14.73 -0.57 -4.72
C LEU A 162 -15.63 0.09 -3.66
N GLU A 163 -15.67 1.41 -3.66
CA GLU A 163 -16.50 2.21 -2.76
C GLU A 163 -17.64 2.87 -3.55
N PRO A 164 -18.78 3.16 -2.90
CA PRO A 164 -19.80 4.02 -3.49
C PRO A 164 -19.17 5.34 -3.94
N SER A 165 -19.59 5.85 -5.09
CA SER A 165 -19.18 7.19 -5.49
C SER A 165 -19.86 8.19 -4.57
N GLU A 166 -19.15 9.24 -4.15
CA GLU A 166 -19.80 10.40 -3.54
C GLU A 166 -20.82 10.94 -4.54
N ASP A 167 -22.10 11.02 -4.12
CA ASP A 167 -23.13 11.69 -4.89
C ASP A 167 -22.71 13.16 -5.04
N LYS A 168 -22.81 13.69 -6.26
CA LYS A 168 -22.61 15.11 -6.54
C LYS A 168 -23.84 15.92 -6.18
#